data_AF-A0A0B0Q189-F1
#
_entry.id   AF-A0A0B0Q189-F1
#
_cell.length_a   1.000
_cell.length_b   1.000
_cell.length_c   1.000
_cell.angle_alpha   90.00
_cell.angle_beta   90.00
_cell.angle_gamma   90.00
#
_symmetry.space_group_name_H-M   'P 1'
#
loop_
_entity.id
_entity.type
_entity.pdbx_description
1 polymer ?
#
loop_
_entity_poly.entity_id
_entity_poly.type
_entity_poly.pdbx_seq_one_letter_code
_entity_poly.pdbx_strand_id
1 'polypeptide(L)'
;MKLANLSLAALCVAGLGTCAFGADTLADAFKEGKVSGELKAFYWDRDRNPAISGESIFNTGVVLGYTTGSFNGFSLGLTGQANSAPFASSNAKTQFGWDEYGSGAQLSEAYLAYSAGKTTVQVGRMFLNTPLIASLGNRIVKEAFEGASIVNTDLPNTTLTAAYVQKFQA
;
A
#
# COMPACT_ATOMS: atom_id res chain seq x y z
N MET A 1 -31.16 11.97 10.99
CA MET A 1 -29.84 12.33 10.45
C MET A 1 -29.63 11.57 9.15
N LYS A 2 -29.49 12.25 8.01
CA LYS A 2 -29.18 11.59 6.73
C LYS A 2 -27.67 11.38 6.68
N LEU A 3 -27.21 10.13 6.79
CA LEU A 3 -25.84 9.77 6.50
C LEU A 3 -25.63 9.89 4.99
N ALA A 4 -24.68 10.70 4.56
CA ALA A 4 -24.29 10.77 3.15
C ALA A 4 -23.66 9.43 2.77
N ASN A 5 -24.23 8.75 1.78
CA ASN A 5 -23.65 7.55 1.18
C ASN A 5 -22.43 7.96 0.33
N LEU A 6 -21.28 8.13 0.96
CA LEU A 6 -19.99 8.27 0.27
C LEU A 6 -19.64 6.90 -0.32
N SER A 7 -19.67 6.78 -1.64
CA SER A 7 -19.25 5.56 -2.32
C SER A 7 -17.74 5.34 -2.12
N LEU A 8 -17.32 4.08 -1.93
CA LEU A 8 -15.91 3.72 -1.76
C LEU A 8 -15.04 4.15 -2.96
N ALA A 9 -15.65 4.30 -4.15
CA ALA A 9 -15.01 4.86 -5.34
C ALA A 9 -14.62 6.34 -5.18
N ALA A 10 -15.37 7.14 -4.40
CA ALA A 10 -15.04 8.53 -4.14
C ALA A 10 -13.80 8.69 -3.24
N LEU A 11 -13.52 7.71 -2.37
CA LEU A 11 -12.31 7.70 -1.53
C LEU A 11 -11.03 7.39 -2.34
N CYS A 12 -11.14 6.60 -3.42
CA CYS A 12 -10.02 6.37 -4.35
C CYS A 12 -9.73 7.61 -5.23
N VAL A 13 -10.72 8.46 -5.48
CA VAL A 13 -10.59 9.67 -6.31
C VAL A 13 -10.20 10.91 -5.48
N ALA A 14 -10.39 10.88 -4.17
CA ALA A 14 -10.06 12.00 -3.26
C ALA A 14 -8.56 12.36 -3.20
N GLY A 15 -7.68 11.53 -3.79
CA GLY A 15 -6.25 11.85 -3.94
C GLY A 15 -5.89 12.71 -5.16
N LEU A 16 -6.80 12.90 -6.13
CA LEU A 16 -6.48 13.48 -7.45
C LEU A 16 -6.89 14.96 -7.61
N GLY A 17 -7.39 15.59 -6.55
CA GLY A 17 -8.07 16.89 -6.63
C GLY A 17 -7.43 18.05 -5.86
N THR A 18 -6.28 17.88 -5.20
CA THR A 18 -5.60 19.05 -4.64
C THR A 18 -4.78 19.70 -5.75
N CYS A 19 -5.26 20.84 -6.25
CA CYS A 19 -4.40 21.89 -6.79
C CYS A 19 -3.48 22.36 -5.65
N ALA A 20 -2.52 21.51 -5.27
CA ALA A 20 -1.56 21.83 -4.23
C ALA A 20 -0.58 22.80 -4.88
N PHE A 21 -0.58 24.04 -4.40
CA PHE A 21 0.60 24.89 -4.52
C PHE A 21 1.79 24.04 -4.06
N GLY A 22 2.76 23.84 -4.95
CA GLY A 22 3.96 23.10 -4.60
C GLY A 22 4.67 23.81 -3.46
N ALA A 23 5.34 23.05 -2.60
CA ALA A 23 6.23 23.57 -1.59
C ALA A 23 7.25 24.52 -2.24
N ASP A 24 7.54 25.64 -1.58
CA ASP A 24 8.45 26.67 -2.10
C ASP A 24 9.92 26.20 -2.10
N THR A 25 10.27 25.30 -1.19
CA THR A 25 11.60 24.70 -1.09
C THR A 25 11.53 23.18 -0.90
N LEU A 26 12.64 22.49 -1.16
CA LEU A 26 12.76 21.07 -0.83
C LEU A 26 12.53 20.83 0.67
N ALA A 27 13.02 21.72 1.54
CA ALA A 27 12.82 21.58 2.98
C ALA A 27 11.32 21.68 3.34
N ASP A 28 10.58 22.56 2.69
CA ASP A 28 9.14 22.71 2.92
C ASP A 28 8.37 21.49 2.40
N ALA A 29 8.82 20.85 1.30
CA ALA A 29 8.23 19.60 0.83
C ALA A 29 8.33 18.48 1.89
N PHE A 30 9.42 18.41 2.65
CA PHE A 30 9.52 17.47 3.77
C PHE A 30 8.67 17.90 4.98
N LYS A 31 8.56 19.21 5.26
CA LYS A 31 7.71 19.69 6.38
C LYS A 31 6.22 19.47 6.12
N GLU A 32 5.78 19.68 4.88
CA GLU A 32 4.40 19.55 4.43
C GLU A 32 3.99 18.11 4.10
N GLY A 33 4.92 17.16 4.26
CA GLY A 33 4.67 15.75 4.03
C GLY A 33 3.56 15.19 4.92
N LYS A 34 2.89 14.16 4.43
CA LYS A 34 1.81 13.46 5.11
C LYS A 34 2.34 12.15 5.69
N VAL A 35 2.08 11.93 6.98
CA VAL A 35 2.29 10.65 7.64
C VAL A 35 0.99 9.85 7.61
N SER A 36 1.08 8.56 7.30
CA SER A 36 -0.02 7.62 7.42
C SER A 36 0.37 6.46 8.34
N GLY A 37 -0.61 5.84 8.99
CA GLY A 37 -0.39 4.74 9.91
C GLY A 37 -1.57 3.80 9.98
N GLU A 38 -1.30 2.51 10.12
CA GLU A 38 -2.30 1.46 10.33
C GLU A 38 -1.78 0.48 11.38
N LEU A 39 -2.64 0.11 12.34
CA LEU A 39 -2.40 -1.02 13.24
C LEU A 39 -3.30 -2.16 12.79
N LYS A 40 -2.73 -3.37 12.68
CA LYS A 40 -3.41 -4.54 12.16
C LYS A 40 -3.39 -5.67 13.19
N ALA A 41 -4.49 -6.39 13.27
CA ALA A 41 -4.61 -7.64 14.01
C ALA A 41 -5.36 -8.64 13.15
N PHE A 42 -4.71 -9.75 12.81
CA PHE A 42 -5.27 -10.80 11.95
C PHE A 42 -5.27 -12.11 12.73
N TYR A 43 -6.39 -12.82 12.71
CA TYR A 43 -6.52 -14.17 13.22
C TYR A 43 -6.93 -15.07 12.06
N TRP A 44 -6.16 -16.14 11.84
CA TRP A 44 -6.48 -17.16 10.86
C TRP A 44 -6.57 -18.52 11.53
N ASP A 45 -7.55 -19.29 11.09
CA ASP A 45 -7.70 -20.70 11.41
C ASP A 45 -7.82 -21.46 10.08
N ARG A 46 -7.15 -22.61 9.97
CA ARG A 46 -7.30 -23.48 8.79
C ARG A 46 -7.01 -24.92 9.13
N ASP A 47 -7.70 -25.81 8.42
CA ASP A 47 -7.43 -27.23 8.40
C ASP A 47 -6.95 -27.66 7.01
N ARG A 48 -5.66 -27.44 6.73
CA ARG A 48 -5.07 -27.65 5.39
C ARG A 48 -4.21 -28.90 5.33
N ASN A 49 -3.51 -29.23 6.41
CA ASN A 49 -2.60 -30.36 6.47
C ASN A 49 -3.24 -31.47 7.32
N PRO A 50 -3.61 -32.63 6.75
CA PRO A 50 -4.19 -33.73 7.52
C PRO A 50 -3.27 -34.27 8.63
N ALA A 51 -1.96 -34.06 8.52
CA ALA A 51 -0.99 -34.43 9.55
C ALA A 51 -0.88 -33.38 10.69
N ILE A 52 -1.41 -32.18 10.47
CA ILE A 52 -1.38 -31.04 11.39
C ILE A 52 -2.73 -30.31 11.28
N SER A 53 -3.80 -30.94 11.78
CA SER A 53 -5.15 -30.38 11.67
C SER A 53 -5.45 -29.37 12.78
N GLY A 54 -6.30 -28.38 12.46
CA GLY A 54 -6.84 -27.43 13.44
C GLY A 54 -5.84 -26.44 14.03
N GLU A 55 -4.96 -25.89 13.20
CA GLU A 55 -4.02 -24.85 13.64
C GLU A 55 -4.52 -23.44 13.31
N SER A 56 -4.15 -22.52 14.19
CA SER A 56 -4.43 -21.09 14.05
C SER A 56 -3.19 -20.25 14.25
N ILE A 57 -3.24 -19.01 13.77
CA ILE A 57 -2.20 -18.01 13.98
C ILE A 57 -2.83 -16.65 14.26
N PHE A 58 -2.21 -15.94 15.20
CA PHE A 58 -2.53 -14.55 15.50
C PHE A 58 -1.33 -13.67 15.15
N ASN A 59 -1.58 -12.68 14.30
CA ASN A 59 -0.63 -11.73 13.81
C ASN A 59 -1.00 -10.33 14.26
N THR A 60 0.01 -9.55 14.64
CA THR A 60 -0.11 -8.11 14.84
C THR A 60 0.82 -7.40 13.87
N GLY A 61 0.39 -6.27 13.33
CA GLY A 61 1.15 -5.54 12.33
C GLY A 61 1.03 -4.04 12.48
N VAL A 62 2.05 -3.37 11.96
CA VAL A 62 2.11 -1.90 11.88
C VAL A 62 2.49 -1.53 10.46
N VAL A 63 1.77 -0.58 9.89
CA VAL A 63 2.12 0.08 8.64
C VAL A 63 2.37 1.54 8.95
N LEU A 64 3.50 2.08 8.48
CA LEU A 64 3.82 3.50 8.58
C LEU A 64 4.24 4.01 7.21
N GLY A 65 3.55 5.05 6.74
CA GLY A 65 3.81 5.71 5.48
C GLY A 65 4.20 7.16 5.68
N TYR A 66 5.00 7.66 4.75
CA TYR A 66 5.33 9.07 4.64
C TYR A 66 5.41 9.45 3.15
N THR A 67 4.69 10.51 2.78
CA THR A 67 4.75 11.09 1.43
C THR A 67 5.08 12.57 1.56
N THR A 68 6.12 13.06 0.89
CA THR A 68 6.46 14.48 0.92
C THR A 68 5.35 15.32 0.26
N GLY A 69 5.32 16.62 0.55
CA GLY A 69 4.66 17.60 -0.30
C GLY A 69 5.23 17.59 -1.73
N SER A 70 4.56 18.29 -2.64
CA SER A 70 5.02 18.40 -4.03
C SER A 70 6.05 19.52 -4.15
N PHE A 71 7.23 19.25 -4.71
CA PHE A 71 8.23 20.26 -5.05
C PHE A 71 8.47 20.23 -6.57
N ASN A 72 8.09 21.30 -7.27
CA ASN A 72 8.13 21.35 -8.75
C ASN A 72 7.44 20.14 -9.43
N GLY A 73 6.33 19.68 -8.86
CA GLY A 73 5.60 18.50 -9.34
C GLY A 73 6.13 17.16 -8.81
N PHE A 74 7.31 17.12 -8.19
CA PHE A 74 7.90 15.89 -7.64
C PHE A 74 7.47 15.61 -6.20
N SER A 75 7.35 14.33 -5.83
CA SER A 75 7.17 13.89 -4.45
C SER A 75 7.82 12.53 -4.20
N LEU A 76 8.22 12.25 -2.97
CA LEU A 76 8.79 10.98 -2.53
C LEU A 76 7.77 10.26 -1.63
N GLY A 77 7.54 8.96 -1.87
CA GLY A 77 6.71 8.11 -1.02
C GLY A 77 7.51 6.95 -0.44
N LEU A 78 7.35 6.73 0.87
CA LEU A 78 7.96 5.64 1.63
C LEU A 78 6.88 4.96 2.50
N THR A 79 6.78 3.64 2.47
CA THR A 79 5.89 2.89 3.37
C THR A 79 6.59 1.65 3.91
N GLY A 80 6.73 1.56 5.22
CA GLY A 80 7.22 0.38 5.94
C GLY A 80 6.07 -0.45 6.51
N GLN A 81 6.22 -1.76 6.48
CA GLN A 81 5.30 -2.72 7.08
C GLN A 81 6.05 -3.63 8.04
N ALA A 82 5.48 -3.91 9.21
CA ALA A 82 5.98 -4.87 10.18
C ALA A 82 4.90 -5.86 10.59
N ASN A 83 5.31 -7.11 10.82
CA ASN A 83 4.45 -8.21 11.28
C ASN A 83 5.12 -8.94 12.45
N SER A 84 4.30 -9.39 13.40
CA SER A 84 4.72 -10.23 14.51
C SER A 84 3.66 -11.29 14.80
N ALA A 85 4.10 -12.54 14.91
CA ALA A 85 3.29 -13.69 15.31
C ALA A 85 3.90 -14.38 16.55
N PRO A 86 3.90 -13.72 17.73
CA PRO A 86 4.69 -14.16 18.88
C PRO A 86 4.18 -15.45 19.51
N PHE A 87 2.91 -15.80 19.27
CA PHE A 87 2.25 -16.96 19.86
C PHE A 87 2.13 -18.14 18.88
N ALA A 88 2.74 -18.07 17.69
CA ALA A 88 2.66 -19.14 16.71
C ALA A 88 3.38 -20.41 17.22
N SER A 89 2.62 -21.51 17.34
CA SER A 89 3.15 -22.85 17.62
C SER A 89 4.07 -23.34 16.48
N SER A 90 4.92 -24.35 16.71
CA SER A 90 5.73 -24.94 15.62
C SER A 90 4.87 -25.49 14.47
N ASN A 91 3.70 -26.03 14.81
CA ASN A 91 2.73 -26.50 13.84
C ASN A 91 2.11 -25.35 13.04
N ALA A 92 1.67 -24.27 13.70
CA ALA A 92 1.17 -23.07 13.04
C ALA A 92 2.22 -22.45 12.11
N LYS A 93 3.49 -22.37 12.54
CA LYS A 93 4.59 -21.90 11.68
C LYS A 93 4.74 -22.71 10.39
N THR A 94 4.49 -24.02 10.48
CA THR A 94 4.51 -24.93 9.33
C THR A 94 3.27 -24.76 8.45
N GLN A 95 2.08 -24.67 9.05
CA GLN A 95 0.78 -24.52 8.39
C GLN A 95 0.65 -23.20 7.60
N PHE A 96 1.22 -22.13 8.16
CA PHE A 96 1.08 -20.74 7.69
C PHE A 96 2.37 -20.17 7.08
N GLY A 97 3.45 -20.95 6.98
CA GLY A 97 4.77 -20.47 6.54
C GLY A 97 4.85 -19.93 5.10
N TRP A 98 3.79 -20.09 4.31
CA TRP A 98 3.71 -19.61 2.93
C TRP A 98 2.93 -18.29 2.77
N ASP A 99 2.18 -17.84 3.78
CA ASP A 99 1.29 -16.68 3.65
C ASP A 99 1.10 -15.85 4.93
N GLU A 100 0.78 -16.45 6.08
CA GLU A 100 0.50 -15.69 7.31
C GLU A 100 1.65 -15.67 8.33
N TYR A 101 2.60 -16.60 8.24
CA TYR A 101 3.74 -16.66 9.16
C TYR A 101 5.01 -16.06 8.55
N GLY A 102 5.46 -14.95 9.14
CA GLY A 102 6.74 -14.30 8.85
C GLY A 102 6.92 -13.05 9.70
N SER A 103 7.70 -13.12 10.78
CA SER A 103 7.90 -11.97 11.68
C SER A 103 9.10 -11.13 11.23
N GLY A 104 8.92 -9.81 11.19
CA GLY A 104 9.93 -8.89 10.72
C GLY A 104 9.35 -7.57 10.24
N ALA A 105 10.20 -6.75 9.61
CA ALA A 105 9.81 -5.50 9.00
C ALA A 105 10.42 -5.37 7.60
N GLN A 106 9.71 -4.70 6.70
CA GLN A 106 10.13 -4.47 5.32
C GLN A 106 9.69 -3.10 4.82
N LEU A 107 10.48 -2.52 3.91
CA LEU A 107 10.10 -1.34 3.13
C LEU A 107 9.32 -1.78 1.89
N SER A 108 8.03 -1.47 1.87
CA SER A 108 7.08 -1.88 0.84
C SER A 108 6.83 -0.80 -0.21
N GLU A 109 6.86 0.48 0.15
CA GLU A 109 6.88 1.55 -0.85
C GLU A 109 8.17 2.36 -0.73
N ALA A 110 8.75 2.66 -1.88
CA ALA A 110 9.87 3.56 -2.08
C ALA A 110 9.84 4.03 -3.54
N TYR A 111 9.18 5.15 -3.78
CA TYR A 111 8.99 5.67 -5.14
C TYR A 111 9.19 7.18 -5.22
N LEU A 112 9.66 7.63 -6.38
CA LEU A 112 9.57 9.02 -6.80
C LEU A 112 8.33 9.18 -7.69
N ALA A 113 7.52 10.19 -7.43
CA ALA A 113 6.38 10.55 -8.25
C ALA A 113 6.57 11.93 -8.88
N TYR A 114 6.01 12.12 -10.07
CA TYR A 114 5.90 13.41 -10.74
C TYR A 114 4.45 13.62 -11.20
N SER A 115 3.87 14.77 -10.87
CA SER A 115 2.52 15.15 -11.29
C SER A 115 2.52 16.44 -12.10
N ALA A 116 1.84 16.41 -13.24
CA ALA A 116 1.59 17.57 -14.08
C ALA A 116 0.15 17.53 -14.60
N GLY A 117 -0.64 18.55 -14.28
CA GLY A 117 -2.08 18.56 -14.57
C GLY A 117 -2.77 17.37 -13.91
N LYS A 118 -3.45 16.54 -14.72
CA LYS A 118 -4.13 15.32 -14.27
C LYS A 118 -3.37 14.04 -14.61
N THR A 119 -2.07 14.16 -14.86
CA THR A 119 -1.16 13.04 -15.11
C THR A 119 -0.19 12.88 -13.95
N THR A 120 -0.09 11.67 -13.42
CA THR A 120 0.90 11.30 -12.41
C THR A 120 1.69 10.11 -12.88
N VAL A 121 3.02 10.20 -12.78
CA VAL A 121 3.97 9.09 -13.01
C VAL A 121 4.60 8.71 -11.68
N GLN A 122 4.76 7.42 -11.41
CA GLN A 122 5.51 6.89 -10.27
C GLN A 122 6.58 5.92 -10.76
N VAL A 123 7.78 6.00 -10.18
CA VAL A 123 8.90 5.08 -10.46
C VAL A 123 9.51 4.62 -9.14
N GLY A 124 9.68 3.30 -8.98
CA GLY A 124 10.20 2.68 -7.77
C GLY A 124 9.33 1.51 -7.32
N ARG A 125 9.23 1.26 -6.01
CA ARG A 125 8.29 0.28 -5.44
C ARG A 125 7.06 1.00 -4.90
N MET A 126 5.88 0.55 -5.29
CA MET A 126 4.60 1.17 -4.95
C MET A 126 3.52 0.12 -4.76
N PHE A 127 2.44 0.48 -4.07
CA PHE A 127 1.21 -0.29 -4.16
C PHE A 127 0.51 0.00 -5.48
N LEU A 128 0.03 -1.05 -6.15
CA LEU A 128 -0.76 -0.93 -7.38
C LEU A 128 -2.19 -1.37 -7.12
N ASN A 129 -3.15 -0.76 -7.80
CA ASN A 129 -4.54 -1.19 -7.78
C ASN A 129 -5.13 -1.03 -9.18
N THR A 130 -4.89 -2.01 -10.03
CA THR A 130 -5.39 -2.09 -11.39
C THR A 130 -6.27 -3.34 -11.54
N PRO A 131 -7.12 -3.44 -12.57
CA PRO A 131 -7.91 -4.64 -12.81
C PRO A 131 -7.09 -5.93 -13.01
N LEU A 132 -5.81 -5.81 -13.42
CA LEU A 132 -4.93 -6.96 -13.68
C LEU A 132 -3.97 -7.27 -12.54
N ILE A 133 -3.51 -6.24 -11.81
CA ILE A 133 -2.53 -6.34 -10.72
C ILE A 133 -2.99 -5.44 -9.58
N ALA A 134 -3.14 -6.01 -8.38
CA ALA A 134 -3.54 -5.29 -7.20
C ALA A 134 -2.73 -5.74 -5.97
N SER A 135 -2.37 -4.77 -5.14
CA SER A 135 -1.86 -4.95 -3.78
C SER A 135 -3.04 -5.19 -2.84
N LEU A 136 -3.16 -6.41 -2.33
CA LEU A 136 -4.32 -6.85 -1.55
C LEU A 136 -4.09 -6.61 -0.06
N GLY A 137 -5.04 -5.91 0.58
CA GLY A 137 -5.03 -5.68 2.02
C GLY A 137 -5.57 -6.85 2.85
N ASN A 138 -5.76 -8.03 2.25
CA ASN A 138 -6.37 -9.20 2.88
C ASN A 138 -5.36 -10.09 3.61
N ARG A 139 -4.13 -9.63 3.79
CA ARG A 139 -3.05 -10.26 4.55
C ARG A 139 -2.44 -9.25 5.52
N ILE A 140 -1.66 -9.72 6.48
CA ILE A 140 -1.04 -8.83 7.46
C ILE A 140 -0.04 -7.87 6.81
N VAL A 141 0.76 -8.34 5.85
CA VAL A 141 1.59 -7.51 4.97
C VAL A 141 0.90 -7.40 3.62
N LYS A 142 0.76 -6.17 3.11
CA LYS A 142 0.21 -5.87 1.79
C LYS A 142 1.30 -6.02 0.73
N GLU A 143 1.00 -6.66 -0.41
CA GLU A 143 2.02 -6.87 -1.44
C GLU A 143 2.37 -5.58 -2.18
N ALA A 144 3.61 -5.45 -2.66
CA ALA A 144 4.07 -4.28 -3.38
C ALA A 144 4.79 -4.64 -4.68
N PHE A 145 4.77 -3.71 -5.64
CA PHE A 145 5.27 -3.91 -7.00
C PHE A 145 6.33 -2.87 -7.33
N GLU A 146 7.44 -3.33 -7.91
CA GLU A 146 8.52 -2.46 -8.38
C GLU A 146 8.45 -2.26 -9.89
N GLY A 147 8.59 -1.02 -10.33
CA GLY A 147 8.59 -0.65 -11.73
C GLY A 147 8.20 0.80 -11.94
N ALA A 148 7.36 1.06 -12.95
CA ALA A 148 6.85 2.38 -13.26
C ALA A 148 5.35 2.33 -13.56
N SER A 149 4.61 3.35 -13.13
CA SER A 149 3.19 3.52 -13.43
C SER A 149 2.92 4.94 -13.93
N ILE A 150 1.93 5.07 -14.80
CA ILE A 150 1.36 6.35 -15.22
C ILE A 150 -0.16 6.28 -15.14
N VAL A 151 -0.77 7.31 -14.58
CA VAL A 151 -2.21 7.49 -14.49
C VAL A 151 -2.58 8.84 -15.08
N ASN A 152 -3.59 8.87 -15.95
CA ASN A 152 -4.15 10.08 -16.54
C ASN A 152 -5.67 10.11 -16.39
N THR A 153 -6.22 11.27 -16.03
CA THR A 153 -7.67 11.52 -15.90
C THR A 153 -8.14 12.76 -16.67
N ASP A 154 -7.47 13.10 -17.78
CA ASP A 154 -7.87 14.25 -18.61
C ASP A 154 -9.16 14.01 -19.39
N LEU A 155 -9.51 12.74 -19.62
CA LEU A 155 -10.74 12.35 -20.31
C LEU A 155 -11.93 12.29 -19.33
N PRO A 156 -13.11 12.84 -19.69
CA PRO A 156 -14.30 12.76 -18.83
C PRO A 156 -14.66 11.31 -18.48
N ASN A 157 -14.91 11.07 -17.19
CA ASN A 157 -15.31 9.76 -16.65
C ASN A 157 -14.39 8.59 -17.04
N THR A 158 -13.12 8.86 -17.36
CA THR A 158 -12.18 7.85 -17.87
C THR A 158 -10.83 8.00 -17.17
N THR A 159 -10.32 6.89 -16.63
CA THR A 159 -8.95 6.80 -16.09
C THR A 159 -8.13 5.91 -17.02
N LEU A 160 -7.06 6.46 -17.58
CA LEU A 160 -6.08 5.68 -18.31
C LEU A 160 -4.93 5.32 -17.38
N THR A 161 -4.56 4.04 -17.36
CA THR A 161 -3.45 3.55 -16.54
C THR A 161 -2.58 2.63 -17.36
N ALA A 162 -1.27 2.85 -17.31
CA ALA A 162 -0.28 1.92 -17.82
C ALA A 162 0.77 1.68 -16.73
N ALA A 163 1.22 0.43 -16.61
CA ALA A 163 2.25 0.07 -15.65
C ALA A 163 3.18 -0.98 -16.25
N TYR A 164 4.48 -0.80 -15.98
CA TYR A 164 5.50 -1.82 -16.18
C TYR A 164 5.95 -2.30 -14.81
N VAL A 165 5.90 -3.61 -14.57
CA VAL A 165 6.27 -4.24 -13.30
C VAL A 165 7.39 -5.24 -13.56
N GLN A 166 8.49 -5.11 -12.81
CA GLN A 166 9.65 -5.99 -12.93
C GLN A 166 9.88 -6.86 -11.69
N LYS A 167 9.32 -6.48 -10.53
CA LYS A 167 9.50 -7.22 -9.28
C LYS A 167 8.25 -7.17 -8.41
N PHE A 168 8.03 -8.27 -7.70
CA PHE A 168 6.96 -8.45 -6.72
C PHE A 168 7.56 -8.67 -5.33
N GLN A 169 6.96 -8.06 -4.32
CA GLN A 169 7.24 -8.28 -2.90
C GLN A 169 5.96 -8.76 -2.21
N ALA A 170 6.00 -9.96 -1.64
CA ALA A 170 5.00 -10.53 -0.74
C ALA A 170 5.69 -11.03 0.53
#